data_AF-A0AAU1T6Z4-F1
#
_entry.id   AF-A0AAU1T6Z4-F1
#
_cell.length_a   1.000
_cell.length_b   1.000
_cell.length_c   1.000
_cell.angle_alpha   90.00
_cell.angle_beta   90.00
_cell.angle_gamma   90.00
#
_symmetry.space_group_name_H-M   'P 1'
#
loop_
_entity.id
_entity.type
_entity.pdbx_description
1 polymer ?
#
loop_
_entity_poly.entity_id
_entity_poly.type
_entity_poly.pdbx_seq_one_letter_code
_entity_poly.pdbx_strand_id
1 'polypeptide(L)' 'MPGILDRIKQYSRSPQGRRAIATARRTSADPRKQAQARAWLDRLRRR' A
#
# COMPACT_ATOMS: atom_id res chain seq x y z
N MET A 1 19.01 -9.53 17.55
CA MET A 1 17.61 -9.78 17.14
C MET A 1 17.31 -8.92 15.92
N PRO A 2 16.94 -9.47 14.75
CA PRO A 2 16.54 -8.65 13.62
C PRO A 2 15.30 -7.84 14.01
N GLY A 3 15.40 -6.52 13.91
CA GLY A 3 14.31 -5.61 14.25
C GLY A 3 13.15 -5.74 13.26
N ILE A 4 11.96 -5.26 13.66
CA ILE A 4 10.76 -5.22 12.80
C ILE A 4 11.06 -4.58 11.44
N LEU A 5 11.93 -3.57 11.40
CA LEU A 5 12.39 -2.89 10.19
C LEU A 5 13.13 -3.83 9.22
N ASP A 6 13.98 -4.72 9.73
CA ASP A 6 14.71 -5.69 8.90
C ASP A 6 13.76 -6.70 8.26
N ARG A 7 12.73 -7.12 9.00
CA ARG A 7 11.69 -8.02 8.52
C ARG A 7 10.82 -7.39 7.42
N ILE A 8 10.49 -6.10 7.54
CA ILE A 8 9.79 -5.33 6.48
C ILE A 8 10.69 -5.18 5.24
N LYS A 9 11.99 -4.95 5.45
CA LYS A 9 12.97 -4.84 4.36
C LYS A 9 13.18 -6.17 3.64
N GLN A 10 13.21 -7.28 4.36
CA GLN A 10 13.22 -8.62 3.78
C GLN A 10 11.90 -8.95 3.07
N TYR A 11 10.77 -8.58 3.68
CA TYR A 11 9.45 -8.80 3.09
C TYR A 11 9.30 -8.05 1.77
N SER A 12 9.68 -6.78 1.70
CA SER A 12 9.66 -5.99 0.47
C SER A 12 10.61 -6.51 -0.62
N ARG A 13 11.69 -7.20 -0.24
CA ARG A 13 12.60 -7.88 -1.17
C ARG A 13 12.10 -9.26 -1.62
N SER A 14 11.14 -9.86 -0.89
CA SER A 14 10.56 -11.15 -1.24
C SER A 14 9.67 -11.06 -2.51
N PRO A 15 9.44 -12.17 -3.22
CA PRO A 15 8.52 -12.22 -4.37
C PRO A 15 7.10 -11.78 -4.00
N GLN A 16 6.66 -12.12 -2.78
CA GLN A 16 5.34 -11.78 -2.26
C GLN A 16 5.21 -10.27 -1.99
N GLY A 17 6.22 -9.66 -1.35
CA GLY A 17 6.25 -8.21 -1.12
C GLY A 17 6.39 -7.41 -2.41
N ARG A 18 7.18 -7.88 -3.37
CA ARG A 18 7.25 -7.29 -4.72
C ARG A 18 5.90 -7.30 -5.42
N ARG A 19 5.14 -8.40 -5.33
CA ARG A 19 3.77 -8.49 -5.86
C ARG A 19 2.82 -7.53 -5.13
N ALA A 20 2.90 -7.45 -3.80
CA ALA A 20 2.10 -6.51 -3.03
C ALA A 20 2.38 -5.05 -3.42
N ILE A 21 3.66 -4.68 -3.57
CA ILE A 21 4.09 -3.36 -4.03
C ILE A 21 3.65 -3.10 -5.48
N ALA A 22 3.76 -4.10 -6.37
CA ALA A 22 3.32 -3.97 -7.76
C ALA A 22 1.80 -3.77 -7.86
N THR A 23 1.02 -4.54 -7.09
CA THR A 23 -0.44 -4.38 -7.01
C THR A 23 -0.81 -3.03 -6.41
N ALA A 24 -0.15 -2.61 -5.34
CA ALA A 24 -0.33 -1.29 -4.74
C ALA A 24 0.03 -0.18 -5.74
N ARG A 25 1.11 -0.33 -6.50
CA ARG A 25 1.52 0.64 -7.52
C ARG A 25 0.57 0.69 -8.70
N ARG A 26 0.03 -0.45 -9.13
CA ARG A 26 -0.96 -0.53 -10.22
C ARG A 26 -2.30 0.07 -9.80
N THR A 27 -2.75 -0.25 -8.58
CA THR A 27 -3.96 0.35 -8.00
C THR A 27 -3.80 1.84 -7.69
N SER A 28 -2.60 2.30 -7.34
CA SER A 28 -2.28 3.71 -7.15
C SER A 28 -2.11 4.46 -8.48
N ALA A 29 -1.64 3.78 -9.53
CA ALA A 29 -1.53 4.33 -10.88
C ALA A 29 -2.91 4.52 -11.54
N ASP A 30 -3.95 3.89 -11.01
CA ASP A 30 -5.34 4.16 -11.41
C ASP A 30 -5.90 5.38 -10.67
N PRO A 31 -5.97 6.57 -11.30
CA PRO A 31 -6.48 7.79 -10.66
C PRO A 31 -7.93 7.65 -10.19
N ARG A 32 -8.71 6.77 -10.85
CA ARG A 32 -10.11 6.48 -10.48
C ARG A 32 -10.22 5.80 -9.12
N LYS A 33 -9.31 4.88 -8.79
CA LYS A 33 -9.28 4.22 -7.48
C LYS A 33 -8.75 5.15 -6.41
N GLN A 34 -7.78 6.01 -6.72
CA GLN A 34 -7.34 7.07 -5.81
C GLN A 34 -8.46 8.05 -5.47
N ALA A 35 -9.26 8.47 -6.44
CA ALA A 35 -10.38 9.38 -6.20
C ALA A 35 -11.44 8.74 -5.30
N GLN A 36 -11.79 7.47 -5.53
CA GLN A 36 -12.70 6.74 -4.64
C GLN A 36 -12.11 6.56 -3.24
N ALA A 37 -10.85 6.17 -3.12
CA ALA A 37 -10.19 6.01 -1.82
C ALA A 37 -10.14 7.34 -1.05
N ARG A 38 -9.84 8.46 -1.73
CA ARG A 38 -9.90 9.81 -1.15
C ARG A 38 -11.30 10.19 -0.72
N ALA A 39 -12.32 9.95 -1.54
CA ALA A 39 -13.70 10.26 -1.18
C ALA A 39 -14.17 9.45 0.05
N TRP A 40 -13.78 8.18 0.15
CA TRP A 40 -14.06 7.34 1.30
C TRP A 40 -13.30 7.81 2.55
N LEU A 41 -12.00 8.11 2.42
CA LEU A 41 -11.19 8.66 3.51
C LEU A 41 -11.70 10.01 4.00
N ASP A 42 -12.09 10.92 3.11
CA ASP A 42 -12.69 12.21 3.48
C ASP A 42 -14.01 12.04 4.21
N ARG A 43 -14.82 11.06 3.79
CA ARG A 43 -16.08 10.73 4.49
C ARG A 43 -15.83 10.15 5.87
N LEU A 44 -14.78 9.36 6.04
CA LEU A 44 -14.34 8.81 7.32
C LEU A 44 -13.74 9.88 8.23
N ARG A 45 -13.04 10.87 7.67
CA ARG A 45 -12.42 11.99 8.41
C ARG A 45 -13.42 13.07 8.84
N ARG A 46 -14.57 13.17 8.17
CA ARG A 46 -15.66 14.09 8.54
C ARG A 46 -16.55 13.56 9.68
N ARG A 47 -16.32 12.34 10.15
CA ARG A 47 -17.06 11.73 11.25
C ARG A 47 -16.20 11.69 12.51
#